data_AF-A0A2A4TC80-F1
#
_entry.id   AF-A0A2A4TC80-F1
#
_cell.length_a   1.000
_cell.length_b   1.000
_cell.length_c   1.000
_cell.angle_alpha   90.00
_cell.angle_beta   90.00
_cell.angle_gamma   90.00
#
_symmetry.space_group_name_H-M   'P 1'
#
loop_
_entity.id
_entity.type
_entity.pdbx_description
1 polymer ?
#
loop_
_entity_poly.entity_id
_entity_poly.type
_entity_poly.pdbx_seq_one_letter_code
_entity_poly.pdbx_strand_id
1 'polypeptide(L)'
;MAKSKYLKVALVAGLGLLGACSFLGDKADDHLGVVCNDDARIFRADQLNTMLATHFGEDRILRLAEDVELMQASADAGTDLNAAGDAYRADFIKFAIVLLAEQGIKVALSDYDEAVDRLKDLPELISDINRIEAKVAIQCSGVT
;
A
#
# COMPACT_ATOMS: atom_id res chain seq x y z
N MET A 1 -54.96 27.22 -26.60
CA MET A 1 -53.94 27.62 -25.61
C MET A 1 -53.73 26.43 -24.66
N ALA A 2 -52.62 25.71 -24.82
CA ALA A 2 -52.41 24.39 -24.22
C ALA A 2 -51.25 24.39 -23.21
N LYS A 3 -51.60 23.95 -21.98
CA LYS A 3 -50.93 22.96 -21.11
C LYS A 3 -49.46 23.14 -20.66
N SER A 4 -49.33 23.18 -19.32
CA SER A 4 -48.46 22.35 -18.45
C SER A 4 -46.95 22.34 -18.73
N LYS A 5 -46.12 22.99 -17.91
CA LYS A 5 -45.49 22.48 -16.67
C LYS A 5 -44.72 21.15 -16.83
N TYR A 6 -43.46 21.19 -16.43
CA TYR A 6 -42.49 20.09 -16.19
C TYR A 6 -41.85 19.45 -17.43
N LEU A 7 -40.89 20.15 -18.03
CA LEU A 7 -39.91 19.52 -18.90
C LEU A 7 -38.88 18.81 -18.01
N LYS A 8 -39.03 17.49 -17.93
CA LYS A 8 -38.12 16.53 -17.33
C LYS A 8 -36.74 16.64 -17.99
N VAL A 9 -35.73 17.09 -17.26
CA VAL A 9 -34.34 16.86 -17.63
C VAL A 9 -33.93 15.55 -16.94
N ALA A 10 -33.65 14.55 -17.79
CA ALA A 10 -33.13 13.23 -17.47
C ALA A 10 -31.92 13.33 -16.52
N LEU A 11 -31.83 12.57 -15.42
CA LEU A 11 -31.57 11.12 -15.37
C LEU A 11 -30.41 10.67 -16.26
N VAL A 12 -29.18 11.11 -15.96
CA VAL A 12 -27.95 10.31 -16.06
C VAL A 12 -26.94 10.85 -15.03
N ALA A 13 -26.99 10.35 -13.81
CA ALA A 13 -25.92 10.52 -12.80
C ALA A 13 -25.77 9.23 -11.98
N GLY A 14 -25.82 8.09 -12.69
CA GLY A 14 -25.52 6.77 -12.17
C GLY A 14 -24.55 6.11 -13.14
N LEU A 15 -23.55 5.41 -12.59
CA LEU A 15 -22.42 4.72 -13.25
C LEU A 15 -21.21 5.60 -13.59
N GLY A 16 -20.48 5.99 -12.55
CA GLY A 16 -19.07 6.41 -12.68
C GLY A 16 -18.15 5.88 -11.56
N LEU A 17 -18.64 5.00 -10.67
CA LEU A 17 -17.90 4.55 -9.47
C LEU A 17 -17.75 3.02 -9.38
N LEU A 18 -17.87 2.28 -10.49
CA LEU A 18 -17.71 0.82 -10.51
C LEU A 18 -16.80 0.33 -11.65
N GLY A 19 -15.77 1.12 -11.98
CA GLY A 19 -14.84 0.81 -13.09
C GLY A 19 -13.38 0.53 -12.70
N ALA A 20 -13.01 0.65 -11.42
CA ALA A 20 -11.62 0.44 -10.98
C ALA A 20 -11.38 -0.92 -10.30
N CYS A 21 -12.35 -1.85 -10.34
CA CYS A 21 -12.29 -3.10 -9.57
C CYS A 21 -11.93 -4.36 -10.38
N SER A 22 -11.47 -4.25 -11.63
CA SER A 22 -11.20 -5.46 -12.44
C SER A 22 -10.02 -5.37 -13.41
N PHE A 23 -9.12 -4.39 -13.21
CA PHE A 23 -7.88 -4.30 -14.00
C PHE A 23 -6.62 -4.05 -13.16
N LEU A 24 -6.74 -4.16 -11.83
CA LEU A 24 -5.63 -4.10 -10.87
C LEU A 24 -5.21 -5.50 -10.38
N GLY A 25 -5.76 -6.59 -10.94
CA GLY A 25 -5.41 -7.97 -10.57
C GLY A 25 -4.10 -8.44 -11.21
N ASP A 26 -4.03 -8.44 -12.54
CA ASP A 26 -2.92 -9.10 -13.25
C ASP A 26 -1.59 -8.31 -13.28
N LYS A 27 -1.54 -7.09 -12.72
CA LYS A 27 -0.30 -6.31 -12.55
C LYS A 27 0.02 -5.94 -11.11
N ALA A 28 -0.92 -6.13 -10.18
CA ALA A 28 -0.57 -6.08 -8.76
C ALA A 28 0.09 -7.38 -8.30
N ASP A 29 -0.09 -8.50 -9.02
CA ASP A 29 0.56 -9.78 -8.72
C ASP A 29 2.09 -9.67 -8.68
N ASP A 30 2.72 -8.85 -9.53
CA ASP A 30 4.18 -8.80 -9.66
C ASP A 30 4.90 -7.72 -8.81
N HIS A 31 4.20 -6.87 -8.05
CA HIS A 31 4.84 -5.72 -7.37
C HIS A 31 4.85 -5.75 -5.84
N LEU A 32 4.93 -6.98 -5.31
CA LEU A 32 5.79 -7.41 -4.19
C LEU A 32 6.92 -8.32 -4.75
N GLY A 33 7.03 -8.40 -6.09
CA GLY A 33 7.52 -9.56 -6.83
C GLY A 33 8.88 -9.41 -7.51
N VAL A 34 9.86 -8.77 -6.86
CA VAL A 34 11.25 -9.28 -6.84
C VAL A 34 11.90 -8.94 -5.50
N VAL A 35 11.24 -9.20 -4.38
CA VAL A 35 12.00 -9.47 -3.16
C VAL A 35 12.39 -10.94 -3.23
N CYS A 36 13.67 -11.22 -3.05
CA CYS A 36 14.30 -12.52 -3.30
C CYS A 36 13.64 -13.74 -2.64
N ASN A 37 12.93 -13.56 -1.52
CA ASN A 37 12.23 -14.60 -0.78
C ASN A 37 11.20 -13.99 0.20
N ASP A 38 10.38 -14.84 0.81
CA ASP A 38 9.34 -14.45 1.77
C ASP A 38 9.90 -13.81 3.04
N ASP A 39 11.06 -14.26 3.53
CA ASP A 39 11.73 -13.64 4.70
C ASP A 39 12.06 -12.18 4.45
N ALA A 40 12.56 -11.85 3.27
CA ALA A 40 12.89 -10.48 2.91
C ALA A 40 11.62 -9.64 2.66
N ARG A 41 10.50 -10.25 2.24
CA ARG A 41 9.18 -9.56 2.13
C ARG A 41 8.68 -9.15 3.51
N ILE A 42 8.69 -10.09 4.46
CA ILE A 42 8.29 -9.84 5.85
C ILE A 42 9.21 -8.80 6.49
N PHE A 43 10.53 -8.96 6.31
CA PHE A 43 11.51 -8.01 6.83
C PHE A 43 11.28 -6.58 6.31
N ARG A 44 11.03 -6.40 5.00
CA ARG A 44 10.71 -5.06 4.45
C ARG A 44 9.46 -4.48 5.10
N ALA A 45 8.41 -5.28 5.23
CA ALA A 45 7.13 -4.86 5.79
C ALA A 45 7.26 -4.44 7.26
N ASP A 46 7.97 -5.25 8.06
CA ASP A 46 8.28 -4.96 9.47
C ASP A 46 9.10 -3.67 9.65
N GLN A 47 10.16 -3.50 8.88
CA GLN A 47 11.02 -2.32 8.99
C GLN A 47 10.28 -1.04 8.60
N LEU A 48 9.45 -1.09 7.55
CA LEU A 48 8.61 0.05 7.18
C LEU A 48 7.58 0.35 8.27
N ASN A 49 6.95 -0.67 8.85
CA ASN A 49 5.98 -0.48 9.92
C ASN A 49 6.61 0.13 11.17
N THR A 50 7.79 -0.34 11.57
CA THR A 50 8.59 0.21 12.69
C THR A 50 8.98 1.67 12.45
N MET A 51 9.41 1.99 11.22
CA MET A 51 9.71 3.37 10.84
C MET A 51 8.46 4.26 10.99
N LEU A 52 7.33 3.83 10.44
CA LEU A 52 6.08 4.60 10.53
C LEU A 52 5.59 4.76 11.97
N ALA A 53 5.71 3.72 12.80
CA ALA A 53 5.41 3.80 14.23
C ALA A 53 6.30 4.83 14.94
N THR A 54 7.59 4.86 14.62
CA THR A 54 8.57 5.79 15.21
C THR A 54 8.23 7.26 14.93
N HIS A 55 7.80 7.57 13.70
CA HIS A 55 7.52 8.95 13.29
C HIS A 55 6.08 9.40 13.58
N PHE A 56 5.10 8.49 13.53
CA PHE A 56 3.68 8.85 13.55
C PHE A 56 2.87 8.18 14.68
N GLY A 57 3.47 7.27 15.44
CA GLY A 57 2.85 6.56 16.57
C GLY A 57 2.25 5.20 16.19
N GLU A 58 2.34 4.25 17.13
CA GLU A 58 1.89 2.86 16.96
C GLU A 58 0.39 2.75 16.65
N ASP A 59 -0.44 3.57 17.29
CA ASP A 59 -1.91 3.56 17.11
C ASP A 59 -2.32 3.81 15.64
N ARG A 60 -1.49 4.55 14.88
CA ARG A 60 -1.79 4.87 13.48
C ARG A 60 -1.51 3.70 12.54
N ILE A 61 -0.63 2.78 12.95
CA ILE A 61 -0.14 1.67 12.12
C ILE A 61 -0.67 0.32 12.57
N LEU A 62 -1.60 0.26 13.54
CA LEU A 62 -2.19 -0.97 14.06
C LEU A 62 -2.61 -1.95 12.94
N ARG A 63 -3.31 -1.44 11.92
CA ARG A 63 -3.76 -2.26 10.80
C ARG A 63 -2.59 -2.88 10.02
N LEU A 64 -1.55 -2.09 9.76
CA LEU A 64 -0.33 -2.57 9.09
C LEU A 64 0.43 -3.57 9.95
N ALA A 65 0.46 -3.36 11.27
CA ALA A 65 1.06 -4.29 12.22
C ALA A 65 0.34 -5.65 12.21
N GLU A 66 -0.99 -5.65 12.25
CA GLU A 66 -1.81 -6.87 12.13
C GLU A 66 -1.53 -7.61 10.82
N ASP A 67 -1.39 -6.89 9.71
CA ASP A 67 -1.09 -7.51 8.41
C ASP A 67 0.34 -8.09 8.38
N VAL A 68 1.33 -7.45 9.02
CA VAL A 68 2.69 -8.01 9.18
C VAL A 68 2.67 -9.27 10.04
N GLU A 69 1.91 -9.28 11.14
CA GLU A 69 1.73 -10.47 11.98
C GLU A 69 1.09 -11.63 11.20
N LEU A 70 0.09 -11.32 10.35
CA LEU A 70 -0.54 -12.32 9.49
C LEU A 70 0.44 -12.87 8.45
N MET A 71 1.30 -12.02 7.88
CA MET A 71 2.38 -12.44 7.00
C MET A 71 3.35 -13.40 7.72
N GLN A 72 3.80 -13.05 8.93
CA GLN A 72 4.67 -13.92 9.72
C GLN A 72 4.00 -15.27 10.05
N ALA A 73 2.75 -15.24 10.49
CA ALA A 73 2.00 -16.45 10.80
C ALA A 73 1.83 -17.37 9.57
N SER A 74 1.67 -16.79 8.38
CA SER A 74 1.57 -17.54 7.12
C SER A 74 2.89 -18.24 6.78
N ALA A 75 4.02 -17.55 6.96
CA ALA A 75 5.35 -18.11 6.76
C ALA A 75 5.68 -19.21 7.79
N ASP A 76 5.37 -18.98 9.07
CA ASP A 76 5.57 -19.96 10.15
C ASP A 76 4.74 -21.23 9.93
N ALA A 77 3.56 -21.10 9.33
CA ALA A 77 2.71 -22.23 8.95
C ALA A 77 3.17 -22.96 7.68
N GLY A 78 4.19 -22.45 6.97
CA GLY A 78 4.64 -22.97 5.68
C GLY A 78 3.60 -22.80 4.57
N THR A 79 2.74 -21.79 4.69
CA THR A 79 1.69 -21.46 3.71
C THR A 79 2.11 -20.34 2.78
N ASP A 80 1.40 -20.19 1.66
CA ASP A 80 1.68 -19.12 0.70
C ASP A 80 1.45 -17.73 1.32
N LEU A 81 2.47 -16.88 1.24
CA LEU A 81 2.46 -15.52 1.77
C LEU A 81 1.61 -14.55 0.93
N ASN A 82 1.25 -14.90 -0.31
CA ASN A 82 0.65 -13.96 -1.26
C ASN A 82 -0.62 -13.28 -0.74
N ALA A 83 -1.59 -14.02 -0.20
CA ALA A 83 -2.83 -13.43 0.31
C ALA A 83 -2.59 -12.46 1.48
N ALA A 84 -1.68 -12.80 2.40
CA ALA A 84 -1.32 -11.92 3.52
C ALA A 84 -0.54 -10.69 3.04
N GLY A 85 0.38 -10.88 2.09
CA GLY A 85 1.14 -9.80 1.46
C GLY A 85 0.25 -8.84 0.67
N ASP A 86 -0.80 -9.32 0.01
CA ASP A 86 -1.78 -8.50 -0.72
C ASP A 86 -2.57 -7.59 0.21
N ALA A 87 -3.00 -8.13 1.34
CA ALA A 87 -3.67 -7.36 2.37
C ALA A 87 -2.77 -6.22 2.87
N TYR A 88 -1.53 -6.56 3.27
CA TYR A 88 -0.54 -5.58 3.71
C TYR A 88 -0.30 -4.49 2.65
N ARG A 89 -0.08 -4.88 1.38
CA ARG A 89 0.11 -3.92 0.29
C ARG A 89 -1.03 -2.93 0.18
N ALA A 90 -2.26 -3.44 0.13
CA ALA A 90 -3.43 -2.62 -0.08
C ALA A 90 -3.61 -1.61 1.06
N ASP A 91 -3.41 -2.04 2.30
CA ASP A 91 -3.53 -1.18 3.47
C ASP A 91 -2.35 -0.20 3.58
N PHE A 92 -1.13 -0.62 3.18
CA PHE A 92 0.03 0.27 3.10
C PHE A 92 -0.16 1.39 2.10
N ILE A 93 -0.66 1.08 0.89
CA ILE A 93 -0.94 2.10 -0.14
C ILE A 93 -1.96 3.10 0.38
N LYS A 94 -3.06 2.63 1.00
CA LYS A 94 -4.07 3.52 1.61
C LYS A 94 -3.46 4.40 2.68
N PHE A 95 -2.63 3.83 3.55
CA PHE A 95 -1.95 4.57 4.61
C PHE A 95 -1.04 5.65 4.03
N ALA A 96 -0.22 5.31 3.02
CA ALA A 96 0.67 6.27 2.36
C ALA A 96 -0.10 7.42 1.71
N ILE A 97 -1.23 7.14 1.04
CA ILE A 97 -2.11 8.18 0.47
C ILE A 97 -2.61 9.13 1.57
N VAL A 98 -3.10 8.59 2.70
CA VAL A 98 -3.61 9.39 3.82
C VAL A 98 -2.49 10.25 4.41
N LEU A 99 -1.33 9.66 4.67
CA LEU A 99 -0.20 10.35 5.26
C LEU A 99 0.31 11.49 4.36
N LEU A 100 0.46 11.24 3.06
CA LEU A 100 0.87 12.28 2.10
C LEU A 100 -0.17 13.40 1.99
N ALA A 101 -1.47 13.05 2.01
CA ALA A 101 -2.55 14.02 1.96
C ALA A 101 -2.57 14.95 3.19
N GLU A 102 -2.25 14.43 4.39
CA GLU A 102 -2.09 15.23 5.62
C GLU A 102 -0.97 16.26 5.50
N GLN A 103 0.06 15.98 4.71
CA GLN A 103 1.17 16.88 4.41
C GLN A 103 0.89 17.81 3.21
N GLY A 104 -0.35 17.81 2.70
CA GLY A 104 -0.77 18.62 1.56
C GLY A 104 -0.33 18.07 0.19
N ILE A 105 0.22 16.86 0.15
CA ILE A 105 0.69 16.20 -1.06
C ILE A 105 -0.42 15.29 -1.59
N LYS A 106 -1.09 15.70 -2.67
CA LYS A 106 -2.14 14.89 -3.30
C LYS A 106 -1.53 13.97 -4.34
N VAL A 107 -1.67 12.67 -4.13
CA VAL A 107 -1.21 11.63 -5.04
C VAL A 107 -2.33 10.63 -5.32
N ALA A 108 -2.28 10.02 -6.50
CA ALA A 108 -2.95 8.76 -6.77
C ALA A 108 -1.83 7.73 -6.87
N LEU A 109 -1.84 6.73 -6.00
CA LEU A 109 -0.84 5.65 -5.98
C LEU A 109 -1.48 4.41 -6.58
N SER A 110 -0.78 3.78 -7.52
CA SER A 110 -1.26 2.63 -8.28
C SER A 110 -0.67 1.31 -7.80
N ASP A 111 0.50 1.34 -7.14
CA ASP A 111 1.16 0.17 -6.60
C ASP A 111 1.98 0.48 -5.32
N TYR A 112 2.57 -0.57 -4.76
CA TYR A 112 3.29 -0.55 -3.49
C TYR A 112 4.66 0.12 -3.57
N ASP A 113 5.42 -0.11 -4.64
CA ASP A 113 6.75 0.50 -4.80
C ASP A 113 6.61 2.01 -5.05
N GLU A 114 5.60 2.42 -5.82
CA GLU A 114 5.21 3.82 -5.95
C GLU A 114 4.84 4.42 -4.59
N ALA A 115 4.11 3.71 -3.73
CA ALA A 115 3.81 4.20 -2.39
C ALA A 115 5.07 4.41 -1.54
N VAL A 116 6.01 3.45 -1.54
CA VAL A 116 7.28 3.58 -0.81
C VAL A 116 8.11 4.75 -1.34
N ASP A 117 8.20 4.91 -2.66
CA ASP A 117 8.95 6.01 -3.27
C ASP A 117 8.32 7.38 -2.97
N ARG A 118 6.99 7.48 -3.02
CA ARG A 118 6.30 8.76 -2.76
C ARG A 118 6.36 9.16 -1.29
N LEU A 119 6.52 8.21 -0.35
CA LEU A 119 6.81 8.53 1.05
C LEU A 119 8.17 9.24 1.23
N LYS A 120 9.10 9.13 0.27
CA LYS A 120 10.35 9.92 0.26
C LYS A 120 10.12 11.41 -0.03
N ASP A 121 8.90 11.83 -0.38
CA ASP A 121 8.57 13.26 -0.40
C ASP A 121 8.53 13.87 1.02
N LEU A 122 8.45 13.04 2.06
CA LEU A 122 8.46 13.45 3.45
C LEU A 122 9.92 13.45 3.97
N PRO A 123 10.52 14.62 4.25
CA PRO A 123 11.94 14.73 4.56
C PRO A 123 12.41 13.85 5.73
N GLU A 124 11.54 13.65 6.72
CA GLU A 124 11.79 12.82 7.90
C GLU A 124 11.91 11.33 7.57
N LEU A 125 11.34 10.87 6.45
CA LEU A 125 11.31 9.45 6.07
C LEU A 125 12.41 9.05 5.08
N ILE A 126 12.95 9.99 4.30
CA ILE A 126 13.89 9.70 3.19
C ILE A 126 15.05 8.82 3.65
N SER A 127 15.73 9.22 4.72
CA SER A 127 16.92 8.51 5.20
C SER A 127 16.58 7.11 5.72
N ASP A 128 15.43 6.95 6.35
CA ASP A 128 15.01 5.65 6.90
C ASP A 128 14.60 4.69 5.78
N ILE A 129 13.81 5.17 4.80
CA ILE A 129 13.42 4.36 3.64
C ILE A 129 14.66 3.90 2.86
N ASN A 130 15.59 4.80 2.56
CA ASN A 130 16.85 4.44 1.87
C ASN A 130 17.66 3.39 2.65
N ARG A 131 17.67 3.48 3.99
CA ARG A 131 18.34 2.50 4.85
C ARG A 131 17.62 1.14 4.79
N ILE A 132 16.29 1.12 4.79
CA ILE A 132 15.49 -0.11 4.68
C ILE A 132 15.74 -0.78 3.33
N GLU A 133 15.68 -0.04 2.23
CA GLU A 133 15.96 -0.55 0.88
C GLU A 133 17.36 -1.16 0.78
N ALA A 134 18.37 -0.50 1.37
CA ALA A 134 19.73 -1.04 1.42
C ALA A 134 19.81 -2.36 2.21
N LYS A 135 19.12 -2.47 3.36
CA LYS A 135 19.09 -3.72 4.15
C LYS A 135 18.40 -4.85 3.38
N VAL A 136 17.28 -4.56 2.72
CA VAL A 136 16.57 -5.55 1.89
C VAL A 136 17.47 -6.02 0.73
N ALA A 137 18.19 -5.10 0.08
CA ALA A 137 19.13 -5.45 -0.99
C ALA A 137 20.29 -6.35 -0.48
N ILE A 138 20.83 -6.07 0.70
CA ILE A 138 21.85 -6.93 1.34
C ILE A 138 21.29 -8.32 1.60
N GLN A 139 20.11 -8.42 2.22
CA GLN A 139 19.46 -9.70 2.51
C GLN A 139 19.20 -10.50 1.22
N CYS A 140 18.84 -9.82 0.14
CA CYS A 140 18.63 -10.46 -1.16
C CYS A 140 19.89 -10.81 -1.94
N SER A 141 21.03 -10.23 -1.62
CA SER A 141 22.31 -10.57 -2.24
C SER A 141 22.92 -11.87 -1.73
N GLY A 142 22.43 -12.40 -0.60
CA GLY A 142 23.01 -13.59 0.05
C GLY A 142 24.42 -13.37 0.59
N VAL A 143 24.90 -12.12 0.65
CA VAL A 143 26.18 -11.75 1.26
C VAL A 143 25.98 -11.70 2.77
N THR A 144 26.22 -12.83 3.43
CA THR A 144 26.31 -12.96 4.90
C THR A 144 27.76 -13.05 5.36
#